data_AF-A0A0W0FRD5-F1
#
_entry.id   AF-A0A0W0FRD5-F1
#
_cell.length_a   1.000
_cell.length_b   1.000
_cell.length_c   1.000
_cell.angle_alpha   90.00
_cell.angle_beta   90.00
_cell.angle_gamma   90.00
#
_symmetry.space_group_name_H-M   'P 1'
#
loop_
_entity.id
_entity.type
_entity.pdbx_description
1 polymer ?
#
loop_
_entity_poly.entity_id
_entity_poly.type
_entity_poly.pdbx_seq_one_letter_code
_entity_poly.pdbx_strand_id
1 'polypeptide(L)'
;MIQRAERRIFLSSFIGSSEGELVENLGKALRQKESLHLYFQLDLNRSTRPGASSTAKILLSLSQTYPDRVHASFFRSPNLRGIMAKVVPPRFNEGWGTWHAKIYGADDDVMITPT
;
A
#
# COMPACT_ATOMS: atom_id res chain seq x y z
N MET A 1 12.82 11.98 1.49
CA MET A 1 12.09 11.63 0.25
C MET A 1 10.71 12.28 0.19
N ILE A 2 9.75 11.89 1.03
CA ILE A 2 8.33 12.31 0.90
C ILE A 2 8.14 13.83 0.72
N GLN A 3 8.69 14.65 1.63
CA GLN A 3 8.50 16.10 1.55
C GLN A 3 9.22 16.77 0.37
N ARG A 4 10.17 16.08 -0.27
CA ARG A 4 10.88 16.58 -1.45
C ARG A 4 10.22 16.15 -2.76
N ALA A 5 9.33 15.16 -2.74
CA ALA A 5 8.70 14.63 -3.95
C ALA A 5 7.74 15.66 -4.56
N GLU A 6 7.80 15.89 -5.87
CA GLU A 6 7.00 16.90 -6.59
C GLU A 6 5.92 16.29 -7.49
N ARG A 7 6.17 15.09 -8.03
CA ARG A 7 5.30 14.46 -9.05
C ARG A 7 4.71 13.15 -8.58
N ARG A 8 5.51 12.26 -7.99
CA ARG A 8 5.04 10.93 -7.59
C ARG A 8 5.72 10.39 -6.36
N ILE A 9 4.96 9.68 -5.53
CA ILE A 9 5.48 8.78 -4.51
C ILE A 9 4.89 7.40 -4.76
N PHE A 10 5.73 6.37 -4.76
CA PHE A 10 5.27 4.98 -4.89
C PHE A 10 5.69 4.16 -3.68
N LEU A 11 4.75 3.39 -3.16
CA LEU A 11 4.89 2.61 -1.94
C LEU A 11 4.41 1.20 -2.22
N SER A 12 5.29 0.24 -2.01
CA SER A 12 5.00 -1.17 -2.18
C SER A 12 5.45 -1.90 -0.92
N SER A 13 4.62 -1.89 0.11
CA SER A 13 4.78 -2.68 1.34
C SER A 13 3.49 -2.59 2.15
N PHE A 14 3.28 -3.55 3.04
CA PHE A 14 2.29 -3.42 4.10
C PHE A 14 2.69 -2.26 5.04
N ILE A 15 1.72 -1.39 5.32
CA ILE A 15 1.83 -0.27 6.25
C ILE A 15 1.08 -0.66 7.52
N GLY A 16 1.81 -0.88 8.62
CA GLY A 16 1.25 -1.33 9.90
C GLY A 16 0.55 -0.23 10.71
N SER A 17 -0.06 -0.60 11.84
CA SER A 17 -0.77 0.33 12.75
C SER A 17 0.10 1.44 13.36
N SER A 18 1.42 1.29 13.34
CA SER A 18 2.36 2.27 13.90
C SER A 18 2.68 3.42 12.94
N GLU A 19 2.09 3.46 11.73
CA GLU A 19 2.50 4.41 10.68
C GLU A 19 1.58 5.63 10.54
N GLY A 20 0.94 6.09 11.62
CA GLY A 20 0.15 7.33 11.59
C GLY A 20 0.94 8.54 11.08
N GLU A 21 2.21 8.63 11.44
CA GLU A 21 3.13 9.68 10.99
C GLU A 21 3.36 9.64 9.47
N LEU A 22 3.46 8.45 8.86
CA LEU A 22 3.63 8.32 7.41
C LEU A 22 2.44 8.93 6.67
N VAL A 23 1.23 8.57 7.10
CA VAL A 23 -0.02 9.01 6.49
C VAL A 23 -0.19 10.51 6.63
N GLU A 24 0.14 11.05 7.80
CA GLU A 24 0.13 12.49 8.03
C GLU A 24 1.12 13.21 7.12
N ASN A 25 2.34 12.69 6.97
CA ASN A 25 3.37 13.25 6.09
C ASN A 25 2.97 13.20 4.61
N LEU A 26 2.36 12.09 4.17
CA LEU A 26 1.81 11.97 2.81
C LEU A 26 0.66 12.95 2.58
N GLY A 27 -0.23 13.11 3.56
CA GLY A 27 -1.31 14.11 3.51
C GLY A 27 -0.78 15.55 3.47
N LYS A 28 0.28 15.87 4.22
CA LYS A 28 0.96 17.18 4.15
C LYS A 28 1.54 17.43 2.76
N ALA A 29 2.23 16.45 2.17
CA ALA A 29 2.80 16.58 0.84
C ALA A 29 1.72 16.78 -0.23
N LEU A 30 0.63 16.01 -0.20
CA LEU A 30 -0.51 16.15 -1.11
C LEU A 30 -1.22 17.52 -1.01
N ARG A 31 -1.26 18.11 0.19
CA ARG A 31 -1.80 19.47 0.39
C ARG A 31 -0.91 20.54 -0.22
N GLN A 32 0.40 20.38 -0.14
CA GLN A 32 1.36 21.40 -0.58
C GLN A 32 1.61 21.34 -2.09
N LYS A 33 1.38 20.19 -2.72
CA LYS A 33 1.82 19.91 -4.09
C LYS A 33 0.65 19.37 -4.90
N GLU A 34 0.07 20.25 -5.71
CA GLU A 34 -1.14 19.92 -6.49
C GLU A 34 -0.88 18.82 -7.52
N SER A 35 0.31 18.82 -8.13
CA SER A 35 0.75 17.82 -9.12
C SER A 35 1.24 16.49 -8.54
N LEU A 36 1.27 16.33 -7.21
CA LEU A 36 1.78 15.11 -6.59
C LEU A 36 0.74 13.99 -6.62
N HIS A 37 1.15 12.82 -7.09
CA HIS A 37 0.36 11.58 -7.06
C HIS A 37 0.99 10.54 -6.12
N LEU A 38 0.15 9.79 -5.40
CA LEU A 38 0.55 8.65 -4.59
C LEU A 38 0.12 7.35 -5.27
N TYR A 39 1.02 6.37 -5.33
CA TYR A 39 0.77 5.05 -5.87
C TYR A 39 1.11 3.98 -4.85
N PHE A 40 0.13 3.14 -4.53
CA PHE A 40 0.26 2.03 -3.58
C PHE A 40 0.12 0.70 -4.30
N GLN A 41 1.12 -0.16 -4.16
CA GLN A 41 1.09 -1.54 -4.66
C GLN A 41 1.12 -2.49 -3.46
N LEU A 42 -0.03 -3.07 -3.12
CA LEU A 42 -0.26 -3.75 -1.85
C LEU A 42 -0.63 -5.21 -2.04
N ASP A 43 -0.36 -6.06 -1.04
CA ASP A 43 -0.92 -7.41 -1.00
C ASP A 43 -2.38 -7.35 -0.52
N LEU A 44 -3.31 -7.88 -1.31
CA LEU A 44 -4.74 -7.83 -0.99
C LEU A 44 -5.04 -8.42 0.39
N ASN A 45 -4.52 -9.62 0.67
CA ASN A 45 -4.87 -10.35 1.88
C ASN A 45 -4.26 -9.71 3.13
N ARG A 46 -3.00 -9.24 3.05
CA ARG A 46 -2.33 -8.61 4.19
C ARG A 46 -2.90 -7.23 4.47
N SER A 47 -3.18 -6.45 3.44
CA SER A 47 -3.68 -5.08 3.59
C SER A 47 -5.15 -4.98 4.00
N THR A 48 -5.96 -6.03 3.79
CA THR A 48 -7.39 -6.06 4.14
C THR A 48 -7.74 -6.92 5.36
N ARG A 49 -6.74 -7.43 6.11
CA ARG A 49 -7.01 -8.19 7.33
C ARG A 49 -7.90 -7.38 8.31
N PRO A 50 -8.96 -7.96 8.89
CA PRO A 50 -9.80 -7.26 9.86
C PRO A 50 -9.01 -6.80 11.07
N GLY A 51 -9.13 -5.52 11.45
CA GLY A 51 -8.45 -4.94 12.60
C GLY A 51 -8.18 -3.44 12.44
N ALA A 52 -7.83 -2.78 13.54
CA ALA A 52 -7.51 -1.34 13.55
C ALA A 52 -6.25 -0.98 12.74
N SER A 53 -5.42 -1.98 12.43
CA SER A 53 -4.14 -1.85 11.74
C SER A 53 -4.19 -2.13 10.23
N SER A 54 -5.38 -2.25 9.64
CA SER A 54 -5.52 -2.51 8.21
C SER A 54 -4.98 -1.33 7.39
N THR A 55 -3.94 -1.59 6.57
CA THR A 55 -3.40 -0.62 5.61
C THR A 55 -4.49 -0.03 4.72
N ALA A 56 -5.44 -0.84 4.27
CA ALA A 56 -6.54 -0.37 3.43
C ALA A 56 -7.41 0.67 4.15
N LYS A 57 -7.68 0.48 5.44
CA LYS A 57 -8.43 1.45 6.26
C LYS A 57 -7.65 2.74 6.49
N ILE A 58 -6.34 2.63 6.65
CA ILE A 58 -5.44 3.78 6.83
C ILE A 58 -5.41 4.64 5.55
N LEU A 59 -5.32 4.01 4.37
CA LEU A 59 -5.29 4.71 3.09
C LEU A 59 -6.65 5.26 2.65
N LEU A 60 -7.75 4.74 3.21
CA LEU A 60 -9.10 5.15 2.86
C LEU A 60 -9.30 6.66 3.04
N SER A 61 -8.78 7.26 4.11
CA SER A 61 -8.93 8.70 4.38
C SER A 61 -8.23 9.56 3.31
N LEU A 62 -7.01 9.19 2.93
CA LEU A 62 -6.26 9.87 1.86
C LEU A 62 -6.96 9.71 0.51
N SER A 63 -7.43 8.49 0.20
CA SER A 63 -8.12 8.21 -1.07
C SER A 63 -9.46 8.94 -1.19
N GLN A 64 -10.23 9.05 -0.10
CA GLN A 64 -11.47 9.83 -0.10
C GLN A 64 -11.22 11.34 -0.22
N THR A 65 -10.14 11.84 0.37
CA THR A 65 -9.80 13.27 0.33
C THR A 65 -9.19 13.67 -1.02
N TYR A 66 -8.44 12.77 -1.67
CA TYR A 66 -7.70 13.02 -2.91
C TYR A 66 -7.94 11.92 -3.95
N PRO A 67 -9.20 11.73 -4.40
CA PRO A 67 -9.59 10.58 -5.23
C PRO A 67 -8.81 10.47 -6.54
N ASP A 68 -8.46 11.59 -7.17
CA ASP A 68 -7.75 11.59 -8.46
C ASP A 68 -6.22 11.45 -8.32
N ARG A 69 -5.70 11.59 -7.08
CA ARG A 69 -4.25 11.66 -6.81
C ARG A 69 -3.75 10.51 -5.96
N VAL A 70 -4.64 9.69 -5.39
CA VAL A 70 -4.27 8.53 -4.56
C VAL A 70 -4.74 7.24 -5.23
N HIS A 71 -3.78 6.46 -5.70
CA HIS A 71 -4.00 5.27 -6.52
C HIS A 71 -3.58 4.04 -5.72
N ALA A 72 -4.48 3.07 -5.54
CA ALA A 72 -4.18 1.83 -4.82
C ALA A 72 -4.47 0.61 -5.69
N SER A 73 -3.45 -0.21 -5.91
CA SER A 73 -3.51 -1.48 -6.62
C SER A 73 -3.22 -2.62 -5.66
N PHE A 74 -4.07 -3.66 -5.69
CA PHE A 74 -3.96 -4.81 -4.79
C PHE A 74 -3.58 -6.06 -5.57
N PHE A 75 -2.38 -6.57 -5.30
CA PHE A 75 -1.92 -7.85 -5.77
C PHE A 75 -2.72 -8.98 -5.11
N ARG A 76 -3.26 -9.87 -5.94
CA ARG A 76 -3.89 -11.11 -5.50
C ARG A 76 -3.14 -12.28 -6.12
N SER A 77 -2.60 -13.16 -5.28
CA SER A 77 -1.90 -14.36 -5.74
C SER A 77 -2.78 -15.17 -6.71
N PRO A 78 -2.26 -15.55 -7.90
CA PRO A 78 -2.95 -16.41 -8.85
C PRO A 78 -3.33 -17.76 -8.26
N ASN A 79 -2.55 -18.26 -7.30
CA ASN A 79 -2.75 -19.53 -6.61
C ASN A 79 -3.99 -19.54 -5.69
N LEU A 80 -4.60 -18.37 -5.43
CA LEU A 80 -5.82 -18.21 -4.64
C LEU A 80 -7.08 -18.02 -5.51
N ARG A 81 -7.12 -18.70 -6.67
CA ARG A 81 -8.28 -18.77 -7.58
C ARG A 81 -8.89 -20.17 -7.56
N GLY A 82 -10.21 -20.27 -7.74
CA GLY A 82 -10.92 -21.55 -7.88
C GLY A 82 -11.24 -22.28 -6.58
N ILE A 83 -11.51 -23.59 -6.68
CA ILE A 83 -12.01 -24.46 -5.59
C ILE A 83 -11.04 -24.50 -4.40
N MET A 84 -9.72 -24.39 -4.65
CA MET A 84 -8.69 -24.36 -3.60
C MET A 84 -8.86 -23.20 -2.62
N ALA A 85 -9.36 -22.03 -3.06
CA ALA A 85 -9.60 -20.88 -2.17
C ALA A 85 -10.79 -21.08 -1.20
N LYS A 86 -11.68 -22.05 -1.47
CA LYS A 86 -12.82 -22.39 -0.59
C LYS A 86 -12.47 -23.46 0.44
N VAL A 87 -11.46 -24.29 0.16
CA VAL A 87 -11.08 -25.43 1.00
C VAL A 87 -9.90 -25.09 1.91
N VAL A 88 -9.01 -24.21 1.46
CA VAL A 88 -7.81 -23.83 2.22
C VAL A 88 -8.18 -22.83 3.33
N PRO A 89 -7.91 -23.15 4.61
CA PRO A 89 -8.14 -22.23 5.71
C PRO A 89 -7.31 -20.94 5.54
N PRO A 90 -7.83 -19.75 5.91
CA PRO A 90 -7.16 -18.45 5.71
C PRO A 90 -5.72 -18.37 6.24
N ARG A 91 -5.39 -19.19 7.24
CA ARG A 91 -4.07 -19.33 7.87
C ARG A 91 -2.98 -19.93 6.97
N PHE A 92 -3.33 -20.58 5.87
CA PHE A 92 -2.36 -21.14 4.90
C PHE A 92 -2.18 -20.26 3.65
N ASN A 93 -2.87 -19.12 3.54
CA ASN A 93 -2.79 -18.22 2.38
C ASN A 93 -1.40 -17.60 2.18
N GLU A 94 -0.58 -17.47 3.25
CA GLU A 94 0.77 -16.89 3.14
C GLU A 94 1.78 -17.85 2.48
N GLY A 95 1.52 -19.16 2.46
CA GLY A 95 2.42 -20.16 1.89
C GLY A 95 2.36 -20.30 0.36
N TRP A 96 1.40 -19.66 -0.31
CA TRP A 96 1.12 -19.83 -1.75
C TRP A 96 1.50 -18.61 -2.60
N GLY A 97 2.35 -17.74 -2.07
CA GLY A 97 2.87 -16.55 -2.71
C GLY A 97 2.20 -15.29 -2.18
N THR A 98 2.99 -14.42 -1.54
CA THR A 98 2.54 -13.09 -1.14
C THR A 98 3.42 -12.03 -1.78
N TRP A 99 2.87 -10.83 -1.96
CA TRP A 99 3.69 -9.70 -2.38
C TRP A 99 4.56 -9.24 -1.21
N HIS A 100 5.87 -9.49 -1.30
CA HIS A 100 6.83 -9.14 -0.26
C HIS A 100 7.80 -8.02 -0.64
N ALA A 101 7.76 -7.53 -1.88
CA ALA A 101 8.66 -6.45 -2.27
C ALA A 101 8.41 -5.24 -1.36
N LYS A 102 9.50 -4.66 -0.84
CA LYS A 102 9.53 -3.43 -0.05
C LYS A 102 10.20 -2.34 -0.88
N ILE A 103 9.40 -1.65 -1.68
CA ILE A 103 9.88 -0.63 -2.61
C ILE A 103 9.26 0.70 -2.21
N TYR A 104 10.10 1.70 -2.01
CA TYR A 104 9.72 3.06 -1.69
C TYR A 104 10.36 3.99 -2.72
N GLY A 105 9.60 4.90 -3.27
CA GLY A 105 10.14 5.83 -4.26
C GLY A 105 9.47 7.19 -4.24
N ALA A 106 10.23 8.17 -4.67
CA ALA A 106 9.83 9.57 -4.76
C ALA A 106 10.45 10.14 -6.04
N ASP A 107 9.62 10.55 -6.99
CA ASP A 107 10.01 11.04 -8.31
C ASP A 107 10.95 10.09 -9.06
N ASP A 108 12.24 10.40 -9.08
CA ASP A 108 13.29 9.67 -9.78
C ASP A 108 14.21 8.90 -8.81
N ASP A 109 13.96 9.02 -7.50
CA ASP A 109 14.66 8.28 -6.45
C ASP A 109 13.90 7.00 -6.09
N VAL A 110 14.62 5.88 -6.02
CA VAL A 110 14.09 4.60 -5.54
C VAL A 110 14.94 4.04 -4.40
N MET A 111 14.26 3.56 -3.37
CA MET A 111 14.83 2.79 -2.27
C MET A 111 14.20 1.40 -2.30
N ILE A 112 15.05 0.40 -2.47
CA ILE A 112 14.68 -1.01 -2.42
C ILE A 112 15.24 -1.57 -1.12
N THR A 113 14.38 -2.10 -0.28
CA THR A 113 14.79 -2.73 0.97
C THR A 113 14.74 -4.25 0.80
N PRO A 114 15.79 -5.00 1.21
CA PRO A 114 15.76 -6.46 1.17
C PRO A 114 14.63 -7.00 2.06
N THR A 115 14.06 -8.10 1.59
CA THR A 115 12.84 -8.73 2.13
C THR A 115 13.02 -9.23 3.55
#